data_AF-A0A6I6GV94-F1
#
_entry.id   AF-A0A6I6GV94-F1
#
_cell.length_a   1.000
_cell.length_b   1.000
_cell.length_c   1.000
_cell.angle_alpha   90.00
_cell.angle_beta   90.00
_cell.angle_gamma   90.00
#
_symmetry.space_group_name_H-M   'P 1'
#
loop_
_entity.id
_entity.type
_entity.pdbx_description
1 polymer ?
#
loop_
_entity_poly.entity_id
_entity_poly.type
_entity_poly.pdbx_seq_one_letter_code
_entity_poly.pdbx_strand_id
1 'polypeptide(L)' 'MLDIAQIHKHSPQDGDVFVLPEGTDHQLAQAFAEALHLACPGVKCLVVMADVRRLDLAAMNAAGWYRA' A
#
# COMPACT_ATOMS: atom_id res chain seq x y z
N MET A 1 17.75 -6.37 -5.35
CA MET A 1 16.99 -7.55 -4.89
C MET A 1 16.15 -7.10 -3.71
N LEU A 2 14.84 -7.29 -3.77
CA LEU A 2 13.95 -6.96 -2.66
C LEU A 2 14.18 -7.97 -1.53
N ASP A 3 14.60 -7.47 -0.37
CA ASP A 3 14.97 -8.31 0.78
C ASP A 3 13.73 -8.54 1.66
N ILE A 4 13.31 -9.81 1.73
CA ILE A 4 12.18 -10.26 2.56
C ILE A 4 12.34 -9.77 4.01
N ALA A 5 13.57 -9.73 4.54
CA ALA A 5 13.83 -9.27 5.89
C ALA A 5 13.47 -7.79 6.10
N GLN A 6 13.48 -6.96 5.06
CA GLN A 6 13.05 -5.56 5.15
C GLN A 6 11.53 -5.45 5.22
N ILE A 7 10.79 -6.32 4.52
CA ILE A 7 9.33 -6.33 4.54
C ILE A 7 8.80 -6.65 5.93
N HIS A 8 9.38 -7.63 6.63
CA HIS A 8 8.97 -7.97 8.00
C HIS A 8 9.13 -6.81 9.00
N LYS A 9 10.10 -5.91 8.79
CA LYS A 9 10.30 -4.73 9.66
C LYS A 9 9.14 -3.76 9.61
N HIS A 10 8.39 -3.75 8.51
CA HIS A 10 7.20 -2.92 8.37
C HIS A 10 5.96 -3.54 9.01
N SER A 11 6.04 -4.79 9.52
CA SER A 11 4.94 -5.53 10.16
C SER A 11 3.59 -5.33 9.46
N PRO A 12 3.45 -5.74 8.18
CA PRO A 12 2.23 -5.53 7.40
C PRO A 12 0.99 -6.07 8.09
N GLN A 13 -0.11 -5.31 8.04
CA GLN A 13 -1.40 -5.66 8.60
C GLN A 13 -2.53 -5.60 7.55
N ASP A 14 -3.64 -6.24 7.88
CA ASP A 14 -4.86 -6.15 7.08
C ASP A 14 -5.31 -4.69 6.95
N GLY A 15 -5.49 -4.25 5.72
CA GLY A 15 -5.88 -2.88 5.38
C GLY A 15 -4.73 -1.92 5.11
N ASP A 16 -3.47 -2.35 5.27
CA ASP A 16 -2.32 -1.50 4.94
C ASP A 16 -2.28 -1.15 3.44
N VAL A 17 -1.84 0.07 3.15
CA VAL A 17 -1.64 0.58 1.80
C VAL A 17 -0.17 0.99 1.64
N PHE A 18 0.55 0.25 0.81
CA PHE A 18 1.94 0.54 0.45
C PHE A 18 1.97 1.39 -0.82
N VAL A 19 2.28 2.68 -0.66
CA VAL A 19 2.42 3.61 -1.78
C VAL A 19 3.86 3.61 -2.26
N LEU A 20 4.07 3.23 -3.51
CA LEU A 20 5.40 3.20 -4.10
C LEU A 20 5.79 4.59 -4.62
N PRO A 21 7.09 4.96 -4.58
CA PRO A 21 7.56 6.22 -5.12
C PRO A 21 7.20 6.42 -6.60
N GLU A 22 7.04 7.67 -7.01
CA GLU A 22 6.86 8.02 -8.42
C GLU A 22 8.05 7.52 -9.26
N GLY A 23 7.77 7.02 -10.47
CA GLY A 23 8.78 6.46 -11.36
C GLY A 23 9.26 5.05 -10.98
N THR A 24 8.64 4.42 -9.96
CA THR A 24 8.87 3.00 -9.68
C THR A 24 8.48 2.16 -10.90
N ASP A 25 9.41 1.32 -11.35
CA ASP A 25 9.16 0.41 -12.45
C ASP A 25 8.08 -0.63 -12.10
N HIS A 26 7.21 -0.95 -13.06
CA HIS A 26 6.10 -1.88 -12.86
C HIS A 26 6.57 -3.28 -12.45
N GLN A 27 7.68 -3.76 -13.01
CA GLN A 27 8.23 -5.07 -12.66
C GLN A 27 8.75 -5.08 -11.22
N LEU A 28 9.34 -3.97 -10.76
CA LEU A 28 9.75 -3.81 -9.37
C LEU A 28 8.55 -3.78 -8.42
N ALA A 29 7.47 -3.10 -8.79
CA ALA A 29 6.23 -3.06 -8.01
C ALA A 29 5.59 -4.45 -7.87
N GLN A 30 5.58 -5.22 -8.97
CA GLN A 30 5.09 -6.60 -8.94
C GLN A 30 5.97 -7.48 -8.04
N ALA A 31 7.30 -7.40 -8.17
CA ALA A 31 8.21 -8.15 -7.32
C ALA A 31 8.04 -7.81 -5.83
N PHE A 32 7.72 -6.56 -5.51
CA PHE A 32 7.40 -6.13 -4.14
C PHE A 32 6.12 -6.77 -3.62
N ALA A 33 5.05 -6.75 -4.43
CA ALA A 33 3.79 -7.39 -4.07
C ALA A 33 3.94 -8.91 -3.86
N GLU A 34 4.72 -9.59 -4.71
CA GLU A 34 5.04 -11.00 -4.56
C GLU A 34 5.85 -11.27 -3.28
N ALA A 35 6.86 -10.45 -3.01
CA ALA A 35 7.66 -10.57 -1.79
C ALA A 35 6.82 -10.34 -0.52
N LEU A 36 5.87 -9.40 -0.54
CA LEU A 36 4.90 -9.18 0.54
C LEU A 36 4.04 -10.43 0.80
N HIS A 37 3.53 -11.03 -0.27
CA HIS A 37 2.70 -12.23 -0.16
C HIS A 37 3.47 -13.42 0.46
N LEU A 38 4.74 -13.59 0.07
CA LEU A 38 5.60 -14.65 0.61
C LEU A 38 6.03 -14.38 2.05
N ALA A 39 6.38 -13.14 2.37
CA ALA A 39 6.83 -12.72 3.70
C ALA A 39 5.70 -12.75 4.74
N CYS A 40 4.48 -12.38 4.34
CA CYS A 40 3.35 -12.21 5.25
C CYS A 40 2.11 -12.94 4.71
N PRO A 41 2.10 -14.29 4.74
CA PRO A 41 0.98 -15.07 4.21
C PRO A 41 -0.34 -14.70 4.89
N GLY A 42 -1.37 -14.44 4.09
CA GLY A 42 -2.73 -14.17 4.56
C GLY A 42 -3.04 -12.70 4.86
N VAL A 43 -2.05 -11.81 4.89
CA VAL A 43 -2.29 -10.37 5.07
C VAL A 43 -2.96 -9.78 3.83
N LYS A 44 -4.05 -9.03 4.04
CA LYS A 44 -4.82 -8.35 3.01
C LYS A 44 -4.40 -6.88 2.95
N CYS A 45 -3.44 -6.56 2.08
CA CYS A 45 -2.95 -5.20 1.87
C CYS A 45 -3.02 -4.79 0.38
N LEU A 46 -2.79 -3.51 0.10
CA LEU A 46 -2.77 -2.94 -1.25
C LEU A 46 -1.40 -2.35 -1.57
N VAL A 47 -0.86 -2.61 -2.76
CA VAL A 47 0.30 -1.92 -3.32
C VAL A 47 -0.18 -0.95 -4.40
N VAL A 48 0.20 0.33 -4.28
CA VAL A 48 -0.33 1.40 -5.14
C VAL A 48 0.81 2.19 -5.77
N MET A 49 0.71 2.44 -7.07
CA MET A 49 1.57 3.34 -7.84
C MET A 49 0.77 4.57 -8.29
N ALA A 50 0.34 5.38 -7.34
CA ALA A 50 -0.44 6.59 -7.57
C ALA A 50 -0.31 7.54 -6.37
N ASP A 51 -0.71 8.80 -6.57
CA ASP A 51 -0.86 9.75 -5.47
C ASP A 51 -2.05 9.32 -4.58
N VAL A 52 -1.75 8.84 -3.38
CA VAL A 52 -2.73 8.46 -2.37
C VAL A 52 -2.72 9.51 -1.28
N ARG A 53 -3.85 10.19 -1.11
CA ARG A 53 -4.03 11.20 -0.07
C ARG A 53 -5.05 10.74 0.96
N ARG A 54 -4.70 10.89 2.23
CA ARG A 54 -5.65 10.75 3.31
C ARG A 54 -6.53 12.00 3.36
N LEU A 55 -7.82 11.82 3.09
CA LEU A 55 -8.80 12.87 3.27
C LEU A 55 -9.31 12.87 4.71
N ASP A 56 -9.42 14.04 5.31
CA ASP A 56 -10.18 14.22 6.55
C ASP A 56 -11.69 14.27 6.26
N LEU A 57 -12.50 14.28 7.32
CA LEU A 57 -13.96 14.28 7.19
C LEU A 57 -14.49 15.50 6.40
N ALA A 58 -13.87 16.67 6.56
CA ALA A 58 -14.30 17.88 5.87
C ALA A 58 -14.03 17.79 4.37
N ALA A 59 -12.82 17.35 3.99
CA ALA A 59 -12.43 17.14 2.60
C ALA A 59 -13.27 16.04 1.95
N MET A 60 -13.58 14.97 2.69
CA MET A 60 -14.49 13.92 2.24
C MET A 60 -15.90 14.45 1.97
N ASN A 61 -16.48 15.20 2.91
CA ASN A 61 -17.80 15.79 2.74
C ASN A 61 -17.84 16.79 1.57
N ALA A 62 -16.78 17.59 1.41
CA ALA A 62 -16.65 18.53 0.28
C ALA A 62 -16.55 17.80 -1.08
N ALA A 63 -15.94 16.61 -1.11
CA ALA A 63 -15.90 15.74 -2.28
C ALA A 63 -17.22 14.96 -2.51
N GLY A 64 -18.26 15.18 -1.70
CA GLY A 64 -19.55 14.50 -1.78
C GLY A 64 -19.56 13.10 -1.15
N TRP A 65 -18.53 12.74 -0.38
CA TRP A 65 -18.39 11.44 0.28
C TRP A 65 -18.88 11.53 1.72
N TYR A 66 -20.19 11.72 1.88
CA TYR A 66 -20.81 11.82 3.19
C TYR A 66 -20.79 10.46 3.90
N ARG A 67 -20.24 10.43 5.11
CA ARG A 67 -20.33 9.28 6.02
C ARG A 67 -21.37 9.62 7.10
N ALA A 68 -22.38 8.76 7.25
CA ALA A 68 -23.36 8.83 8.33
C ALA A 68 -22.74 8.38 9.66
#